data_AF-A0A432UZD8-F1
#
_entry.id   AF-A0A432UZD8-F1
#
_cell.length_a   1.000
_cell.length_b   1.000
_cell.length_c   1.000
_cell.angle_alpha   90.00
_cell.angle_beta   90.00
_cell.angle_gamma   90.00
#
_symmetry.space_group_name_H-M   'P 1'
#
loop_
_entity.id
_entity.type
_entity.pdbx_description
1 polymer ?
#
loop_
_entity_poly.entity_id
_entity_poly.type
_entity_poly.pdbx_seq_one_letter_code
_entity_poly.pdbx_strand_id
1 'polypeptide(L)' 'MSILTLEFRAVRRSSVLTGKILAAYRAFQANRARHIASRTLSAMEDHTLKDIGISRSEIPMVVYGLRAARGDHVDHEA' A
#
# COMPACT_ATOMS: atom_id res chain seq x y z
N MET A 1 -7.62 -49.54 -32.44
CA MET A 1 -8.91 -48.83 -32.36
C MET A 1 -8.70 -47.55 -31.58
N SER A 2 -9.18 -46.45 -32.15
CA SER A 2 -8.73 -45.09 -31.92
C SER A 2 -9.53 -44.34 -30.84
N ILE A 3 -8.78 -43.56 -30.05
CA ILE A 3 -9.07 -42.20 -29.53
C ILE A 3 -10.25 -42.06 -28.56
N LEU A 4 -9.92 -41.79 -27.29
CA LEU A 4 -10.68 -40.85 -26.46
C LEU A 4 -9.70 -39.84 -25.84
N THR A 5 -9.13 -38.98 -26.69
CA THR A 5 -8.58 -37.70 -26.24
C THR A 5 -9.75 -36.83 -25.84
N LEU A 6 -10.09 -36.85 -24.55
CA LEU A 6 -11.08 -35.97 -23.97
C LEU A 6 -10.47 -34.57 -23.87
N GLU A 7 -10.58 -33.83 -24.97
CA GLU A 7 -10.25 -32.41 -25.05
C GLU A 7 -11.16 -31.63 -24.07
N PHE A 8 -10.68 -31.42 -22.84
CA PHE A 8 -11.22 -30.42 -21.93
C PHE A 8 -10.89 -29.02 -22.44
N ARG A 9 -11.48 -28.65 -23.58
CA ARG A 9 -11.38 -27.31 -24.15
C ARG A 9 -12.65 -26.53 -23.84
N ALA A 10 -12.76 -26.00 -22.62
CA ALA A 10 -13.43 -24.74 -22.32
C ALA A 10 -13.65 -24.54 -20.82
N VAL A 11 -12.80 -23.76 -20.14
CA VAL A 11 -13.26 -22.70 -19.20
C VAL A 11 -12.16 -21.63 -19.13
N ARG A 12 -11.99 -20.82 -20.17
CA ARG A 12 -11.17 -19.59 -20.13
C ARG A 12 -12.03 -18.33 -20.23
N ARG A 13 -13.15 -18.20 -19.51
CA ARG A 13 -14.03 -17.02 -19.65
C ARG A 13 -14.74 -16.48 -18.40
N SER A 14 -14.24 -16.71 -17.18
CA SER A 14 -14.84 -16.10 -15.96
C SER A 14 -13.85 -15.50 -14.96
N SER A 15 -12.60 -15.22 -15.37
CA SER A 15 -11.52 -14.81 -14.45
C SER A 15 -11.48 -13.32 -14.06
N VAL A 16 -12.36 -12.46 -14.61
CA VAL A 16 -12.22 -11.00 -14.42
C VAL A 16 -12.88 -10.53 -13.11
N LEU A 17 -13.99 -11.16 -12.71
CA LEU A 17 -14.71 -10.81 -11.48
C LEU A 17 -13.89 -11.18 -10.23
N THR A 18 -13.31 -12.37 -10.19
CA THR A 18 -12.43 -12.80 -9.08
C THR A 18 -11.21 -11.90 -8.95
N GLY A 19 -10.60 -11.51 -10.08
CA GLY A 19 -9.47 -10.58 -10.09
C GLY A 19 -9.84 -9.19 -9.54
N LYS A 20 -11.00 -8.66 -9.90
CA LYS A 20 -11.50 -7.36 -9.41
C LYS A 20 -11.82 -7.38 -7.91
N ILE A 21 -12.44 -8.46 -7.42
CA ILE A 21 -12.74 -8.61 -5.98
C ILE A 21 -11.44 -8.66 -5.17
N LEU A 22 -10.46 -9.44 -5.62
CA LEU A 22 -9.16 -9.50 -4.95
C LEU A 22 -8.44 -8.14 -4.99
N ALA A 23 -8.46 -7.46 -6.13
CA ALA A 23 -7.87 -6.12 -6.25
C ALA A 23 -8.54 -5.11 -5.31
N ALA A 24 -9.87 -5.12 -5.25
CA ALA A 24 -10.64 -4.27 -4.34
C ALA A 24 -10.34 -4.59 -2.87
N TYR A 25 -10.25 -5.88 -2.51
CA TYR A 25 -9.90 -6.31 -1.16
C TYR A 25 -8.49 -5.86 -0.77
N ARG A 26 -7.52 -5.98 -1.66
CA ARG A 26 -6.14 -5.49 -1.44
C ARG A 26 -6.11 -3.97 -1.30
N ALA A 27 -6.86 -3.23 -2.13
CA ALA A 27 -6.97 -1.78 -2.03
C ALA A 27 -7.61 -1.35 -0.70
N PHE A 28 -8.67 -2.02 -0.27
CA PHE A 28 -9.32 -1.78 1.03
C PHE A 28 -8.36 -2.04 2.20
N GLN A 29 -7.63 -3.16 2.18
CA GLN A 29 -6.64 -3.45 3.21
C GLN A 29 -5.53 -2.41 3.26
N ALA A 30 -5.00 -1.99 2.10
CA ALA A 30 -4.00 -0.93 2.03
C ALA A 30 -4.54 0.40 2.60
N ASN A 31 -5.78 0.77 2.25
CA ASN A 31 -6.40 1.98 2.76
C ASN A 31 -6.63 1.92 4.28
N ARG A 32 -7.06 0.76 4.80
CA ARG A 32 -7.23 0.53 6.23
C ARG A 32 -5.91 0.63 6.98
N ALA A 33 -4.85 0.02 6.46
CA ALA A 33 -3.51 0.10 7.05
C ALA A 33 -3.00 1.55 7.09
N ARG A 34 -3.18 2.32 6.01
CA ARG A 34 -2.84 3.74 5.95
C ARG A 34 -3.62 4.57 6.97
N HIS A 35 -4.92 4.34 7.07
CA HIS A 35 -5.76 5.07 8.03
C HIS A 35 -5.35 4.80 9.48
N ILE A 36 -5.02 3.55 9.80
CA ILE A 36 -4.48 3.20 11.13
C ILE A 36 -3.14 3.89 11.35
N ALA A 37 -2.20 3.79 10.40
CA ALA A 37 -0.89 4.43 10.51
C ALA A 37 -1.00 5.95 10.71
N SER A 38 -1.85 6.63 9.94
CA SER A 38 -2.09 8.07 10.10
C SER A 38 -2.65 8.41 11.48
N ARG A 39 -3.61 7.63 12.00
CA ARG A 39 -4.15 7.86 13.35
C ARG A 39 -3.11 7.60 14.43
N THR A 40 -2.31 6.55 14.29
CA THR A 40 -1.25 6.21 15.25
C THR A 40 -0.21 7.33 15.29
N LEU A 41 0.32 7.75 14.14
CA LEU A 41 1.30 8.84 14.07
C LEU A 41 0.72 10.17 14.56
N SER A 42 -0.54 10.48 14.23
CA SER A 42 -1.20 11.69 14.74
C SER A 42 -1.48 11.65 16.24
N ALA A 43 -1.53 10.47 16.87
CA ALA A 43 -1.69 10.35 18.31
C ALA A 43 -0.35 10.38 19.07
N MET A 44 0.77 10.20 18.37
CA MET A 44 2.10 10.27 18.98
C MET A 44 2.45 11.72 19.36
N GLU A 45 3.33 11.85 20.34
CA GLU A 45 3.86 13.14 20.77
C GLU A 45 4.91 13.65 19.78
N ASP A 46 5.06 14.97 19.68
CA ASP A 46 5.94 15.60 18.68
C ASP A 46 7.41 15.23 18.87
N HIS A 47 7.86 14.96 20.10
CA HIS A 47 9.23 14.49 20.36
C HIS A 47 9.45 13.09 19.76
N THR A 48 8.46 12.21 19.83
CA THR A 48 8.55 10.84 19.29
C THR A 48 8.52 10.88 17.75
N LEU A 49 7.72 11.77 17.18
CA LEU A 49 7.71 12.03 15.73
C LEU A 49 9.08 12.57 15.26
N LYS A 50 9.69 13.46 16.04
CA LYS A 50 11.01 14.02 15.74
C LYS A 50 12.12 12.96 15.82
N ASP A 51 12.05 12.03 16.76
CA ASP A 51 13.01 10.93 16.90
C ASP A 51 13.03 10.00 15.66
N ILE A 52 11.86 9.73 15.09
CA ILE A 52 11.73 8.98 13.83
C ILE A 52 11.97 9.86 12.57
N GLY A 53 12.33 11.13 12.75
CA GLY A 53 12.70 12.05 11.68
C GLY A 53 11.54 12.53 10.83
N ILE A 54 10.32 12.60 11.36
CA ILE A 54 9.14 13.14 10.64
C ILE A 54 8.45 14.23 11.45
N SER A 55 7.94 15.24 10.76
CA SER A 55 7.04 16.23 11.35
C SER A 55 5.58 15.79 11.22
N ARG A 56 4.71 16.34 12.07
CA ARG A 56 3.26 16.07 12.06
C ARG A 56 2.63 16.39 10.70
N SER A 57 3.13 17.41 10.01
CA SER A 57 2.69 17.82 8.66
C SER A 57 3.09 16.83 7.56
N GLU A 58 4.12 16.01 7.79
CA GLU A 58 4.61 15.00 6.83
C GLU A 58 3.90 13.66 6.99
N ILE A 59 3.12 13.45 8.06
CA ILE A 59 2.36 12.20 8.27
C ILE A 59 1.50 11.81 7.05
N PRO A 60 0.70 12.70 6.44
CA PRO A 60 -0.10 12.34 5.26
C PRO A 60 0.80 11.93 4.08
N MET A 61 1.94 12.57 3.95
CA MET A 61 2.90 12.36 2.87
C MET A 61 3.55 10.98 2.97
N VAL A 62 4.03 10.63 4.17
CA VAL A 62 4.65 9.34 4.50
C VAL A 62 3.63 8.19 4.41
N VAL A 63 2.42 8.39 4.93
CA VAL A 63 1.39 7.34 4.99
C VAL A 63 0.78 7.04 3.62
N TYR A 64 0.44 8.07 2.84
CA TYR A 64 -0.21 7.89 1.55
C TYR A 64 0.79 7.74 0.40
N GLY A 65 2.10 7.87 0.68
CA GLY A 65 3.14 7.70 -0.32
C GLY A 65 3.16 8.79 -1.38
N LEU A 66 2.60 9.97 -1.06
CA LEU A 66 2.89 11.19 -1.79
C LEU A 66 4.35 11.48 -1.50
N ARG A 67 5.26 10.91 -2.28
CA ARG A 67 6.70 11.10 -2.07
C ARG A 67 6.99 12.60 -2.12
N ALA A 68 7.20 13.26 -0.96
CA ALA A 68 8.09 14.41 -0.98
C ALA A 68 9.37 13.88 -1.59
N ALA A 69 9.84 14.57 -2.61
CA ALA A 69 11.25 14.55 -2.93
C ALA A 69 11.97 14.82 -1.61
N ARG A 70 12.49 13.75 -0.99
CA ARG A 70 13.25 13.78 0.25
C ARG A 70 14.31 14.86 0.07
N GLY A 71 14.16 15.95 0.81
CA GLY A 71 15.19 16.94 1.00
C GLY A 71 16.38 16.22 1.61
N ASP A 72 17.37 15.95 0.78
CA ASP A 72 18.70 15.52 1.17
C ASP A 72 19.49 16.73 1.71
N HIS A 73 18.86 17.53 2.58
CA HIS A 73 19.53 18.59 3.32
C HIS A 73 20.03 17.99 4.62
N VAL A 74 21.07 17.17 4.47
CA VAL A 74 21.97 16.86 5.57
C VAL A 74 22.79 18.13 5.78
N ASP A 75 22.32 18.96 6.70
CA ASP A 75 23.13 20.02 7.29
C ASP A 75 24.27 19.37 8.06
N HIS A 76 25.40 19.18 7.38
CA HIS A 76 26.68 18.99 8.04
C HIS A 76 27.11 20.36 8.61
N GLU A 77 26.62 20.65 9.81
CA GLU A 77 27.21 21.64 10.70
C GLU A 77 28.28 20.93 11.55
N ALA A 78 29.55 21.10 11.17
CA ALA A 78 30.75 21.06 12.02
C ALA A 78 31.98 21.53 11.22
#